data_AF-A0A2M7G5Q3-F1
#
_entry.id   AF-A0A2M7G5Q3-F1
#
_cell.length_a   1.000
_cell.length_b   1.000
_cell.length_c   1.000
_cell.angle_alpha   90.00
_cell.angle_beta   90.00
_cell.angle_gamma   90.00
#
_symmetry.space_group_name_H-M   'P 1'
#
loop_
_entity.id
_entity.type
_entity.pdbx_description
1 polymer ?
#
loop_
_entity_poly.entity_id
_entity_poly.type
_entity_poly.pdbx_seq_one_letter_code
_entity_poly.pdbx_strand_id
1 'polypeptide(L)'
;MATEYQRYQMQDGKTRLGQEYFNPVWQALDARLDRLEQVRLDWESAVADIQQFGLERIDATIAPILAEAQALLVEIQTLYSELMQLVEDIDIQGQIDTSLAAQTAWVEGAIAALEVQTEEAIEEAVSNIEGVPAGAIIIWTGTACPAGWVRATELDGFYLKGAADAAVPNLTPAGANTHSHSVTHDHSFPYHTHDMSHTHSGTTGAPNSASTTANSGFNIPIEQNHTHNFTTSSQSTSTTGGASGTTGEYSGSTGSQSNEPEHVTVLFCKKS
;
A
#
# COMPACT_ATOMS: atom_id res chain seq x y z
N MET A 1 23.80 -113.37 -55.63
CA MET A 1 23.51 -114.52 -54.76
C MET A 1 23.10 -115.80 -55.51
N ALA A 2 22.39 -115.75 -56.64
CA ALA A 2 21.86 -116.97 -57.30
C ALA A 2 22.90 -118.02 -57.78
N THR A 3 24.15 -117.64 -58.02
CA THR A 3 25.18 -118.51 -58.61
C THR A 3 25.95 -119.37 -57.60
N GLU A 4 26.02 -118.98 -56.32
CA GLU A 4 26.73 -119.76 -55.30
C GLU A 4 25.87 -120.90 -54.71
N TYR A 5 24.55 -120.78 -54.81
CA TYR A 5 23.59 -121.75 -54.30
C TYR A 5 23.78 -123.15 -54.91
N GLN A 6 24.17 -123.20 -56.17
CA GLN A 6 24.38 -124.46 -56.91
C GLN A 6 25.49 -125.33 -56.30
N ARG A 7 26.43 -124.70 -55.58
CA ARG A 7 27.56 -125.41 -54.95
C ARG A 7 27.17 -126.16 -53.67
N TYR A 8 26.07 -125.78 -53.03
CA TYR A 8 25.62 -126.33 -51.74
C TYR A 8 24.30 -127.12 -51.81
N GLN A 9 23.77 -127.35 -53.01
CA GLN A 9 22.57 -128.17 -53.19
C GLN A 9 22.84 -129.65 -52.89
N MET A 10 21.91 -130.27 -52.15
CA MET A 10 21.90 -131.71 -51.97
C MET A 10 21.56 -132.38 -53.30
N GLN A 11 22.25 -133.48 -53.62
CA GLN A 11 22.09 -134.25 -54.84
C GLN A 11 21.90 -135.72 -54.46
N ASP A 12 20.78 -136.30 -54.87
CA ASP A 12 20.50 -137.71 -54.58
C ASP A 12 21.60 -138.61 -55.17
N GLY A 13 22.12 -139.52 -54.33
CA GLY A 13 23.23 -140.41 -54.69
C GLY A 13 24.65 -139.82 -54.54
N LYS A 14 24.80 -138.52 -54.26
CA LYS A 14 26.12 -137.90 -53.95
C LYS A 14 26.23 -137.37 -52.53
N THR A 15 25.15 -136.80 -51.98
CA THR A 15 25.11 -136.30 -50.60
C THR A 15 24.41 -137.29 -49.67
N ARG A 16 24.81 -137.32 -48.39
CA ARG A 16 24.20 -138.20 -47.37
C ARG A 16 22.77 -137.82 -46.99
N LEU A 17 22.37 -136.58 -47.28
CA LEU A 17 21.06 -136.02 -46.99
C LEU A 17 20.22 -135.99 -48.27
N GLY A 18 18.92 -136.26 -48.16
CA GLY A 18 18.00 -136.34 -49.30
C GLY A 18 17.68 -134.97 -49.92
N GLN A 19 17.70 -134.91 -51.24
CA GLN A 19 17.49 -133.68 -52.01
C GLN A 19 16.10 -133.06 -51.80
N GLU A 20 15.06 -133.89 -51.82
CA GLU A 20 13.66 -133.47 -51.78
C GLU A 20 13.29 -132.71 -50.50
N TYR A 21 13.88 -133.08 -49.37
CA TYR A 21 13.57 -132.47 -48.08
C TYR A 21 14.46 -131.25 -47.77
N PHE A 22 15.79 -131.38 -47.93
CA PHE A 22 16.70 -130.36 -47.43
C PHE A 22 16.81 -129.13 -48.33
N ASN A 23 16.71 -129.28 -49.66
CA ASN A 23 16.84 -128.14 -50.57
C ASN A 23 15.74 -127.07 -50.37
N PRO A 24 14.44 -127.43 -50.21
CA PRO A 24 13.40 -126.45 -49.87
C PRO A 24 13.61 -125.77 -48.51
N VAL A 25 14.08 -126.52 -47.50
CA VAL A 25 14.36 -125.96 -46.16
C VAL A 25 15.48 -124.92 -46.24
N TRP A 26 16.57 -125.21 -46.96
CA TRP A 26 17.67 -124.25 -47.13
C TRP A 26 17.22 -123.00 -47.89
N GLN A 27 16.45 -123.16 -48.97
CA GLN A 27 15.87 -122.03 -49.70
C GLN A 27 14.99 -121.16 -48.80
N ALA A 28 14.17 -121.78 -47.94
CA ALA A 28 13.33 -121.04 -46.99
C ALA A 28 14.15 -120.29 -45.92
N LEU A 29 15.23 -120.91 -45.42
CA LEU A 29 16.14 -120.29 -44.45
C LEU A 29 16.90 -119.10 -45.07
N ASP A 30 17.42 -119.26 -46.29
CA ASP A 30 18.11 -118.19 -47.01
C ASP A 30 17.18 -117.01 -47.31
N ALA A 31 15.96 -117.28 -47.81
CA ALA A 31 14.96 -116.25 -48.03
C ALA A 31 14.55 -115.54 -46.71
N ARG A 32 14.59 -116.23 -45.56
CA ARG A 32 14.34 -115.61 -44.26
C ARG A 32 15.53 -114.77 -43.79
N LEU A 33 16.75 -115.22 -44.05
CA LEU A 33 17.97 -114.48 -43.73
C LEU A 33 18.05 -113.18 -44.54
N ASP A 34 17.79 -113.25 -45.84
CA ASP A 34 17.71 -112.08 -46.73
C ASP A 34 16.64 -111.08 -46.25
N ARG A 35 15.45 -111.56 -45.87
CA ARG A 35 14.41 -110.69 -45.26
C ARG A 35 14.86 -110.05 -43.95
N LEU A 36 15.58 -110.78 -43.09
CA LEU A 36 16.11 -110.23 -41.83
C LEU A 36 17.21 -109.20 -42.08
N GLU A 37 18.05 -109.41 -43.10
CA GLU A 37 19.08 -108.47 -43.52
C GLU A 37 18.46 -107.19 -44.07
N GLN A 38 17.43 -107.28 -44.92
CA GLN A 38 16.68 -106.12 -45.40
C GLN A 38 16.04 -105.35 -44.24
N VAL A 39 15.35 -106.03 -43.32
CA VAL A 39 14.77 -105.38 -42.14
C VAL A 39 15.85 -104.70 -41.29
N ARG A 40 17.01 -105.34 -41.10
CA ARG A 40 18.13 -104.75 -40.36
C ARG A 40 18.64 -103.48 -41.04
N LEU A 41 18.87 -103.53 -42.36
CA LEU A 41 19.32 -102.37 -43.13
C LEU A 41 18.31 -101.22 -43.06
N ASP A 42 17.02 -101.53 -43.17
CA ASP A 42 15.94 -100.55 -43.04
C ASP A 42 15.93 -99.90 -41.64
N TRP A 43 16.13 -100.70 -40.58
CA TRP A 43 16.23 -100.18 -39.21
C TRP A 43 17.49 -99.32 -39.00
N GLU A 44 18.65 -99.76 -39.50
CA GLU A 44 19.89 -98.99 -39.41
C GLU A 44 19.76 -97.66 -40.17
N SER A 45 19.13 -97.67 -41.34
CA SER A 45 18.81 -96.45 -42.10
C SER A 45 17.85 -95.53 -41.34
N ALA A 46 16.75 -96.06 -40.81
CA ALA A 46 15.77 -95.27 -40.08
C ALA A 46 16.35 -94.63 -38.80
N VAL A 47 17.24 -95.35 -38.10
CA VAL A 47 17.95 -94.80 -36.93
C VAL A 47 18.90 -93.68 -37.35
N ALA A 48 19.64 -93.86 -38.45
CA ALA A 48 20.53 -92.83 -38.98
C ALA A 48 19.76 -91.56 -39.38
N ASP A 49 18.61 -91.71 -40.04
CA ASP A 49 17.75 -90.58 -40.44
C ASP A 49 17.23 -89.80 -39.22
N ILE A 50 16.81 -90.49 -38.15
CA ILE A 50 16.36 -89.84 -36.91
C ILE A 50 17.51 -89.10 -36.22
N GLN A 51 18.70 -89.68 -36.19
CA GLN A 51 19.89 -89.04 -35.60
C GLN A 51 20.28 -87.80 -36.40
N GLN A 52 20.32 -87.90 -37.72
CA GLN A 52 20.63 -86.77 -38.60
C GLN A 52 19.59 -85.66 -38.44
N PHE A 53 18.30 -85.98 -38.49
CA PHE A 53 17.23 -85.00 -38.29
C PHE A 53 17.30 -84.35 -36.90
N GLY A 54 17.66 -85.13 -35.87
CA GLY A 54 17.88 -84.61 -34.51
C GLY A 54 19.00 -83.58 -34.46
N LEU A 55 20.15 -83.88 -35.09
CA LEU A 55 21.29 -82.96 -35.18
C LEU A 55 20.95 -81.71 -36.00
N GLU A 56 20.31 -81.88 -37.17
CA GLU A 56 19.87 -80.76 -38.00
C GLU A 56 18.92 -79.82 -37.25
N ARG A 57 18.02 -80.36 -36.42
CA ARG A 57 17.13 -79.54 -35.58
C ARG A 57 17.86 -78.85 -34.44
N ILE A 58 18.81 -79.52 -33.80
CA ILE A 58 19.65 -78.91 -32.77
C ILE A 58 20.40 -77.72 -33.39
N ASP A 59 21.04 -77.92 -34.54
CA ASP A 59 21.87 -76.90 -35.17
C ASP A 59 21.04 -75.77 -35.81
N ALA A 60 19.94 -76.08 -36.48
CA ALA A 60 19.13 -75.08 -37.17
C ALA A 60 18.15 -74.33 -36.27
N THR A 61 17.73 -74.93 -35.15
CA THR A 61 16.67 -74.35 -34.30
C THR A 61 17.14 -74.08 -32.88
N ILE A 62 17.78 -75.03 -32.21
CA ILE A 62 18.08 -74.91 -30.78
C ILE A 62 19.32 -74.06 -30.54
N ALA A 63 20.39 -74.30 -31.30
CA ALA A 63 21.66 -73.60 -31.15
C ALA A 63 21.54 -72.07 -31.36
N PRO A 64 20.81 -71.55 -32.37
CA PRO A 64 20.61 -70.11 -32.54
C PRO A 64 19.85 -69.48 -31.36
N ILE A 65 18.81 -70.13 -30.85
CA ILE A 65 18.04 -69.65 -29.69
C ILE A 65 18.93 -69.61 -28.44
N LEU A 66 19.77 -70.62 -28.24
CA LEU A 66 20.70 -70.66 -27.10
C LEU A 66 21.76 -69.56 -27.20
N ALA A 67 22.27 -69.29 -28.42
CA ALA A 67 23.22 -68.20 -28.67
C ALA A 67 22.59 -66.83 -28.43
N GLU A 68 21.35 -66.61 -28.88
CA GLU A 68 20.59 -65.39 -28.62
C GLU A 68 20.33 -65.20 -27.11
N ALA A 69 19.92 -66.24 -26.40
CA ALA A 69 19.73 -66.19 -24.95
C ALA A 69 21.03 -65.87 -24.20
N GLN A 70 22.17 -66.40 -24.64
CA GLN A 70 23.48 -66.06 -24.08
C GLN A 70 23.86 -64.60 -24.36
N ALA A 71 23.58 -64.09 -25.56
CA ALA A 71 23.83 -62.70 -25.91
C ALA A 71 22.99 -61.74 -25.05
N LEU A 72 21.70 -62.02 -24.88
CA LEU A 72 20.80 -61.25 -24.01
C LEU A 72 21.26 -61.26 -22.55
N LEU A 73 21.78 -62.39 -22.06
CA LEU A 73 22.29 -62.50 -20.70
C LEU A 73 23.53 -61.62 -20.48
N VAL A 74 24.43 -61.54 -21.47
CA VAL A 74 25.58 -60.62 -21.44
C VAL A 74 25.12 -59.17 -21.45
N GLU A 75 24.14 -58.82 -22.30
CA GLU A 75 23.58 -57.46 -22.37
C GLU A 75 22.96 -57.04 -21.03
N ILE A 76 22.18 -57.92 -20.39
CA ILE A 76 21.60 -57.67 -19.07
C ILE A 76 22.69 -57.44 -18.02
N GLN A 77 23.79 -58.21 -18.06
CA GLN A 77 24.91 -58.04 -17.14
C GLN A 77 25.61 -56.69 -17.34
N THR A 78 25.79 -56.26 -18.59
CA THR A 78 26.34 -54.94 -18.92
C THR A 78 25.43 -53.82 -18.40
N LEU A 79 24.13 -53.85 -18.72
CA LEU A 79 23.17 -52.85 -18.26
C LEU A 79 23.09 -52.78 -16.73
N TYR A 80 23.17 -53.91 -16.04
CA TYR A 80 23.21 -53.94 -14.58
C TYR A 80 24.46 -53.26 -14.03
N SER A 81 25.63 -53.51 -14.62
CA SER A 81 26.88 -52.87 -14.20
C SER A 81 26.87 -51.35 -14.45
N GLU A 82 26.34 -50.91 -15.59
CA GLU A 82 26.19 -49.49 -15.92
C GLU A 82 25.22 -48.80 -14.95
N LEU A 83 24.09 -49.46 -14.62
CA LEU A 83 23.15 -48.95 -13.63
C LEU A 83 23.78 -48.82 -12.25
N MET A 84 24.53 -49.83 -11.81
CA MET A 84 25.22 -49.80 -10.52
C MET A 84 26.26 -48.69 -10.45
N GLN A 85 27.01 -48.48 -11.53
CA GLN A 85 27.97 -47.38 -11.65
C GLN A 85 27.27 -46.02 -11.63
N LEU A 86 26.16 -45.87 -12.36
CA LEU A 86 25.36 -44.64 -12.31
C LEU A 86 24.83 -44.35 -10.91
N VAL A 87 24.40 -45.38 -10.17
CA VAL A 87 23.95 -45.24 -8.78
C VAL A 87 25.09 -44.84 -7.85
N GLU A 88 26.30 -45.35 -8.07
CA GLU A 88 27.51 -44.98 -7.31
C GLU A 88 27.96 -43.53 -7.62
N ASP A 89 27.86 -43.12 -8.88
CA ASP A 89 28.21 -41.77 -9.35
C ASP A 89 27.20 -40.70 -8.89
N ILE A 90 26.02 -41.11 -8.42
CA ILE A 90 25.03 -40.21 -7.81
C ILE A 90 25.54 -39.75 -6.44
N ASP A 91 26.37 -38.71 -6.44
CA ASP A 91 26.83 -38.03 -5.23
C ASP A 91 25.81 -36.99 -4.75
N ILE A 92 24.67 -37.49 -4.23
CA ILE A 92 23.62 -36.65 -3.64
C ILE A 92 24.19 -35.85 -2.46
N GLN A 93 25.08 -36.45 -1.67
CA GLN A 93 25.60 -35.80 -0.48
C GLN A 93 26.50 -34.61 -0.83
N GLY A 94 27.40 -34.76 -1.80
CA GLY A 94 28.21 -33.65 -2.31
C GLY A 94 27.37 -32.53 -2.94
N GLN A 95 26.28 -32.86 -3.65
CA GLN A 95 25.35 -31.85 -4.16
C GLN A 95 24.63 -31.11 -3.03
N ILE A 96 24.19 -31.82 -1.99
CA ILE A 96 23.56 -31.22 -0.80
C ILE A 96 24.56 -30.31 -0.08
N ASP A 97 25.78 -30.78 0.17
CA ASP A 97 26.81 -30.04 0.87
C ASP A 97 27.20 -28.76 0.09
N THR A 98 27.31 -28.86 -1.23
CA THR A 98 27.56 -27.71 -2.11
C THR A 98 26.41 -26.70 -2.05
N SER A 99 25.16 -27.16 -2.12
CA SER A 99 23.98 -26.30 -2.03
C SER A 99 23.88 -25.63 -0.66
N LEU A 100 24.16 -26.36 0.41
CA LEU A 100 24.15 -25.86 1.78
C LEU A 100 25.24 -24.81 1.98
N ALA A 101 26.46 -25.05 1.51
CA ALA A 101 27.55 -24.08 1.57
C ALA A 101 27.21 -22.78 0.82
N ALA A 102 26.61 -22.90 -0.37
CA ALA A 102 26.16 -21.73 -1.14
C ALA A 102 25.05 -20.94 -0.42
N GLN A 103 24.08 -21.64 0.19
CA GLN A 103 23.03 -21.00 0.99
C GLN A 103 23.61 -20.30 2.22
N THR A 104 24.52 -20.93 2.95
CA THR A 104 25.21 -20.32 4.11
C THR A 104 25.94 -19.05 3.70
N ALA A 105 26.71 -19.07 2.62
CA ALA A 105 27.41 -17.88 2.13
C ALA A 105 26.46 -16.75 1.71
N TRP A 106 25.32 -17.09 1.09
CA TRP A 106 24.29 -16.11 0.74
C TRP A 106 23.67 -15.48 1.98
N VAL A 107 23.34 -16.29 3.00
CA VAL A 107 22.77 -15.81 4.26
C VAL A 107 23.76 -14.93 5.02
N GLU A 108 25.03 -15.35 5.14
CA GLU A 108 26.08 -14.55 5.80
C GLU A 108 26.27 -13.19 5.10
N GLY A 109 26.28 -13.16 3.78
CA GLY A 109 26.34 -11.91 3.02
C GLY A 109 25.12 -11.02 3.22
N ALA A 110 23.91 -11.60 3.27
CA ALA A 110 22.67 -10.86 3.51
C ALA A 110 22.63 -10.27 4.93
N ILE A 111 23.09 -11.01 5.94
CA ILE A 111 23.18 -10.53 7.33
C ILE A 111 24.16 -9.34 7.40
N ALA A 112 25.36 -9.48 6.84
CA ALA A 112 26.34 -8.39 6.84
C ALA A 112 25.83 -7.13 6.15
N ALA A 113 25.09 -7.27 5.03
CA ALA A 113 24.48 -6.13 4.35
C ALA A 113 23.38 -5.45 5.20
N LEU A 114 22.58 -6.22 5.92
CA LEU A 114 21.54 -5.69 6.81
C LEU A 114 22.13 -4.98 8.03
N GLU A 115 23.22 -5.49 8.59
CA GLU A 115 23.94 -4.84 9.69
C GLU A 115 24.40 -3.43 9.27
N VAL A 116 25.03 -3.30 8.10
CA VAL A 116 25.46 -1.99 7.56
C VAL A 116 24.27 -1.05 7.34
N GLN A 117 23.19 -1.51 6.71
CA GLN A 117 21.99 -0.68 6.49
C GLN A 117 21.36 -0.22 7.80
N THR A 118 21.40 -1.08 8.83
CA THR A 118 20.86 -0.75 10.14
C THR A 118 21.71 0.32 10.83
N GLU A 119 23.03 0.22 10.74
CA GLU A 119 23.95 1.24 11.27
C GLU A 119 23.74 2.60 10.57
N GLU A 120 23.67 2.62 9.24
CA GLU A 120 23.42 3.84 8.46
C GLU A 120 22.05 4.48 8.82
N ALA A 121 20.99 3.67 8.93
CA ALA A 121 19.67 4.15 9.29
C ALA A 121 19.61 4.70 10.73
N ILE A 122 20.35 4.09 11.66
CA ILE A 122 20.47 4.59 13.03
C ILE A 122 21.21 5.93 13.04
N GLU A 123 22.32 6.05 12.31
CA GLU A 123 23.09 7.29 12.24
C GLU A 123 22.25 8.45 11.65
N GLU A 124 21.50 8.18 10.58
CA GLU A 124 20.56 9.15 10.00
C GLU A 124 19.47 9.56 11.00
N ALA A 125 18.86 8.60 11.69
CA ALA A 125 17.83 8.88 12.69
C ALA A 125 18.37 9.70 13.88
N VAL A 126 19.58 9.42 14.34
CA VAL A 126 20.24 10.18 15.41
C VAL A 126 20.54 11.61 14.95
N SER A 127 21.10 11.78 13.75
CA SER A 127 21.37 13.09 13.17
C SER A 127 20.11 13.96 13.08
N ASN A 128 18.99 13.36 12.67
CA ASN A 128 17.69 14.04 12.60
C ASN A 128 17.17 14.50 13.97
N ILE A 129 17.59 13.87 15.08
CA ILE A 129 17.20 14.25 16.45
C ILE A 129 18.11 15.38 16.99
N GLU A 130 19.40 15.39 16.65
CA GLU A 130 20.35 16.41 17.12
C GLU A 130 20.14 17.79 16.49
N GLY A 131 19.50 17.88 15.33
CA GLY A 131 19.20 19.15 14.66
C GLY A 131 18.22 20.07 15.41
N VAL A 132 17.52 19.56 16.43
CA VAL A 132 16.58 20.35 17.23
C VAL A 132 17.30 20.91 18.46
N PRO A 133 17.45 22.25 18.59
CA PRO A 133 18.15 22.84 19.72
C PRO A 133 17.41 22.57 21.03
N ALA A 134 18.18 22.41 22.11
CA ALA A 134 17.63 22.30 23.46
C ALA A 134 16.72 23.50 23.77
N GLY A 135 15.56 23.22 24.35
CA GLY A 135 14.54 24.23 24.63
C GLY A 135 13.59 24.56 23.47
N ALA A 136 13.78 24.01 22.28
CA ALA A 136 12.77 24.08 21.22
C ALA A 136 11.44 23.49 21.70
N ILE A 137 10.32 24.07 21.27
CA ILE A 137 8.97 23.63 21.63
C ILE A 137 8.26 23.17 20.36
N ILE A 138 7.67 21.98 20.40
CA ILE A 138 6.80 21.45 19.36
C ILE A 138 5.35 21.39 19.85
N ILE A 139 4.42 21.47 18.88
CA ILE A 139 3.00 21.21 19.08
C ILE A 139 2.75 19.74 18.76
N TRP A 140 2.18 19.01 19.71
CA TRP A 140 1.97 17.58 19.61
C TRP A 140 0.51 17.20 19.85
N THR A 141 -0.05 16.37 18.99
CA THR A 141 -1.47 15.95 19.06
C THR A 141 -1.67 14.62 19.80
N GLY A 142 -0.59 13.93 20.17
CA GLY A 142 -0.66 12.70 20.95
C GLY A 142 -0.97 12.93 22.43
N THR A 143 -1.22 11.85 23.18
CA THR A 143 -1.56 11.89 24.61
C THR A 143 -0.36 12.06 25.54
N ALA A 144 0.87 11.94 25.02
CA ALA A 144 2.12 12.14 25.74
C ALA A 144 3.20 12.69 24.80
N CYS A 145 4.20 13.37 25.36
CA CYS A 145 5.33 13.88 24.57
C CYS A 145 6.18 12.73 24.00
N PRO A 146 6.75 12.90 22.80
CA PRO A 146 7.66 11.90 22.22
C PRO A 146 8.92 11.72 23.08
N ALA A 147 9.60 10.58 22.92
CA ALA A 147 10.83 10.28 23.66
C ALA A 147 11.89 11.37 23.44
N GLY A 148 12.56 11.79 24.53
CA GLY A 148 13.52 12.89 24.50
C GLY A 148 12.90 14.29 24.51
N TRP A 149 11.61 14.40 24.84
CA TRP A 149 10.89 15.66 25.04
C TRP A 149 10.13 15.62 26.38
N VAL A 150 9.99 16.78 27.01
CA VAL A 150 9.29 16.95 28.29
C VAL A 150 8.08 17.86 28.07
N ARG A 151 6.95 17.57 28.72
CA ARG A 151 5.76 18.42 28.60
C ARG A 151 6.03 19.81 29.19
N ALA A 152 5.76 20.86 28.41
CA ALA A 152 5.81 22.25 28.83
C ALA A 152 4.47 22.63 29.49
N THR A 153 4.25 22.16 30.72
CA THR A 153 2.99 22.38 31.47
C THR A 153 2.71 23.85 31.74
N GLU A 154 3.73 24.70 31.71
CA GLU A 154 3.59 26.15 31.82
C GLU A 154 2.80 26.79 30.66
N LEU A 155 2.59 26.06 29.56
CA LEU A 155 1.81 26.50 28.40
C LEU A 155 0.39 25.93 28.37
N ASP A 156 0.00 25.10 29.34
CA ASP A 156 -1.35 24.54 29.40
C ASP A 156 -2.41 25.64 29.61
N GLY A 157 -3.49 25.61 28.83
CA GLY A 157 -4.58 26.60 28.92
C GLY A 157 -4.33 27.92 28.18
N PHE A 158 -3.24 28.02 27.42
CA PHE A 158 -2.94 29.19 26.59
C PHE A 158 -3.12 28.92 25.10
N TYR A 159 -3.54 29.95 24.36
CA TYR A 159 -3.57 29.93 22.90
C TYR A 159 -2.27 30.51 22.33
N LEU A 160 -1.86 30.01 21.17
CA LEU A 160 -0.75 30.58 20.42
C LEU A 160 -1.14 31.96 19.90
N LYS A 161 -0.32 32.95 20.24
CA LYS A 161 -0.45 34.32 19.75
C LYS A 161 0.76 34.65 18.88
N GLY A 162 0.52 35.04 17.64
CA GLY A 162 1.57 35.59 16.79
C GLY A 162 2.16 36.86 17.42
N ALA A 163 3.49 36.94 17.47
CA ALA A 163 4.17 38.21 17.71
C ALA A 163 4.18 39.01 16.38
N ALA A 164 4.12 40.33 16.47
CA ALA A 164 4.41 41.17 15.30
C ALA A 164 5.87 40.94 14.85
N ASP A 165 6.15 41.12 13.56
CA ASP A 165 7.50 40.91 13.02
C ASP A 165 8.56 41.71 13.80
N ALA A 166 9.67 41.05 14.14
CA ALA A 166 10.77 41.54 14.98
C ALA A 166 10.40 42.00 16.42
N ALA A 167 9.16 41.85 16.88
CA ALA A 167 8.81 42.14 18.26
C ALA A 167 9.25 41.00 19.19
N VAL A 168 9.86 41.34 20.33
CA VAL A 168 10.08 40.36 21.41
C VAL A 168 8.71 39.80 21.79
N PRO A 169 8.49 38.47 21.72
CA PRO A 169 7.22 37.88 22.08
C PRO A 169 6.84 38.30 23.50
N ASN A 170 5.62 38.80 23.68
CA ASN A 170 5.11 39.08 25.02
C ASN A 170 4.85 37.75 25.70
N LEU A 171 5.74 37.35 26.60
CA LEU A 171 5.66 36.11 27.37
C LEU A 171 4.70 36.22 28.56
N THR A 172 4.05 37.37 28.76
CA THR A 172 3.05 37.54 29.82
C THR A 172 1.72 36.98 29.31
N PRO A 173 1.16 35.96 29.97
CA PRO A 173 -0.20 35.50 29.72
C PRO A 173 -1.19 36.66 29.67
N ALA A 174 -1.92 36.78 28.56
CA ALA A 174 -2.91 37.83 28.38
C ALA A 174 -4.05 37.34 27.48
N GLY A 175 -5.27 37.72 27.84
CA GLY A 175 -6.50 37.29 27.20
C GLY A 175 -7.60 37.06 28.22
N ALA A 176 -8.85 37.07 27.77
CA ALA A 176 -10.01 36.73 28.59
C ALA A 176 -11.02 35.99 27.73
N ASN A 177 -11.67 34.97 28.31
CA ASN A 177 -12.70 34.19 27.63
C ASN A 177 -14.03 34.98 27.51
N THR A 178 -14.08 36.17 28.12
CA THR A 178 -15.20 37.10 28.06
C THR A 178 -14.70 38.48 27.65
N HIS A 179 -15.50 39.24 26.90
CA HIS A 179 -15.22 40.64 26.62
C HIS A 179 -16.53 41.43 26.60
N SER A 180 -16.46 42.72 26.90
CA SER A 180 -17.61 43.63 26.86
C SER A 180 -17.37 44.75 25.86
N HIS A 181 -18.42 45.12 25.14
CA HIS A 181 -18.41 46.28 24.26
C HIS A 181 -19.24 47.38 24.91
N SER A 182 -18.66 48.57 25.06
CA SER A 182 -19.45 49.77 25.37
C SER A 182 -19.80 50.44 24.04
N VAL A 183 -21.10 50.66 23.80
CA VAL A 183 -21.58 51.38 22.62
C VAL A 183 -22.11 52.72 23.12
N THR A 184 -21.30 53.76 22.95
CA THR A 184 -21.75 55.13 23.16
C THR A 184 -22.37 55.64 21.86
N HIS A 185 -23.60 56.15 21.94
CA HIS A 185 -24.21 56.90 20.83
C HIS A 185 -24.75 58.23 21.37
N ASP A 186 -24.71 59.25 20.54
CA ASP A 186 -25.09 60.63 20.87
C ASP A 186 -26.21 61.11 19.94
N HIS A 187 -27.11 61.93 20.48
CA HIS A 187 -28.16 62.60 19.72
C HIS A 187 -27.96 64.11 19.77
N SER A 188 -27.59 64.68 18.63
CA SER A 188 -27.56 66.13 18.42
C SER A 188 -28.94 66.61 17.93
N PHE A 189 -29.58 67.53 18.67
CA PHE A 189 -30.75 68.28 18.21
C PHE A 189 -30.31 69.69 17.78
N PRO A 190 -30.17 69.99 16.47
CA PRO A 190 -29.40 71.16 16.05
C PRO A 190 -30.02 72.52 16.37
N TYR A 191 -31.34 72.74 16.31
CA TYR A 191 -31.91 74.09 16.52
C TYR A 191 -33.36 74.08 17.01
N HIS A 192 -33.69 75.04 17.88
CA HIS A 192 -35.03 75.61 17.99
C HIS A 192 -34.91 77.14 17.99
N THR A 193 -35.92 77.84 17.46
CA THR A 193 -35.96 79.31 17.37
C THR A 193 -37.13 79.86 18.19
N HIS A 194 -36.93 81.04 18.77
CA HIS A 194 -37.99 81.84 19.40
C HIS A 194 -38.24 83.09 18.56
N ASP A 195 -39.51 83.40 18.27
CA ASP A 195 -39.93 84.67 17.69
C ASP A 195 -40.42 85.58 18.82
N MET A 196 -39.76 86.72 19.02
CA MET A 196 -40.18 87.71 20.01
C MET A 196 -40.34 89.08 19.34
N SER A 197 -41.58 89.48 19.12
CA SER A 197 -41.95 90.82 18.64
C SER A 197 -42.26 91.75 19.81
N HIS A 198 -41.87 93.01 19.72
CA HIS A 198 -42.33 94.06 20.63
C HIS A 198 -42.52 95.40 19.92
N THR A 199 -43.33 96.29 20.52
CA THR A 199 -43.70 97.62 19.99
C THR A 199 -43.53 98.71 21.04
N HIS A 200 -43.18 99.91 20.60
CA HIS A 200 -43.14 101.12 21.45
C HIS A 200 -44.27 102.07 21.10
N SER A 201 -44.77 102.81 22.09
CA SER A 201 -45.70 103.92 21.90
C SER A 201 -45.23 105.17 22.66
N GLY A 202 -45.53 106.36 22.14
CA GLY A 202 -45.25 107.66 22.77
C GLY A 202 -46.10 108.77 22.15
N THR A 203 -46.18 109.93 22.79
CA THR A 203 -46.98 111.09 22.35
C THR A 203 -46.13 112.37 22.30
N THR A 204 -46.43 113.28 21.37
CA THR A 204 -45.79 114.59 21.24
C THR A 204 -46.66 115.70 21.85
N GLY A 205 -46.05 116.69 22.51
CA GLY A 205 -46.77 117.84 23.10
C GLY A 205 -47.28 118.87 22.08
N ALA A 206 -48.25 119.70 22.50
CA ALA A 206 -48.88 120.75 21.69
C ALA A 206 -47.94 121.95 21.40
N PRO A 207 -48.12 122.67 20.26
CA PRO A 207 -47.32 123.85 19.93
C PRO A 207 -47.59 125.01 20.89
N ASN A 208 -46.53 125.78 21.16
CA ASN A 208 -46.44 126.75 22.26
C ASN A 208 -46.93 128.18 21.93
N SER A 209 -47.22 128.52 20.67
CA SER A 209 -47.82 129.81 20.28
C SER A 209 -48.59 129.73 18.95
N ALA A 210 -49.82 130.25 18.92
CA ALA A 210 -50.58 130.50 17.70
C ALA A 210 -50.63 132.02 17.44
N SER A 211 -50.04 132.50 16.34
CA SER A 211 -50.15 133.90 15.93
C SER A 211 -51.38 134.07 15.03
N THR A 212 -52.28 134.98 15.37
CA THR A 212 -53.43 135.35 14.53
C THR A 212 -53.23 136.76 14.00
N THR A 213 -53.20 136.92 12.67
CA THR A 213 -53.32 138.24 12.04
C THR A 213 -54.53 138.24 11.12
N ALA A 214 -55.44 139.18 11.39
CA ALA A 214 -56.68 139.38 10.68
C ALA A 214 -56.46 140.16 9.37
N ASN A 215 -56.88 139.56 8.27
CA ASN A 215 -57.62 140.17 7.17
C ASN A 215 -57.00 141.39 6.42
N SER A 216 -56.09 141.14 5.46
CA SER A 216 -56.19 141.67 4.09
C SER A 216 -55.10 141.10 3.17
N GLY A 217 -55.44 140.06 2.41
CA GLY A 217 -55.09 139.98 0.99
C GLY A 217 -53.63 139.89 0.51
N PHE A 218 -52.67 139.34 1.27
CA PHE A 218 -51.48 138.65 0.70
C PHE A 218 -50.61 137.96 1.79
N ASN A 219 -49.97 136.84 1.40
CA ASN A 219 -48.83 136.13 2.03
C ASN A 219 -49.02 135.34 3.34
N ILE A 220 -48.26 134.30 3.67
CA ILE A 220 -47.21 133.43 3.08
C ILE A 220 -47.13 132.25 4.09
N PRO A 221 -46.88 130.99 3.70
CA PRO A 221 -46.54 129.95 4.67
C PRO A 221 -45.22 130.32 5.35
N ILE A 222 -45.24 130.64 6.65
CA ILE A 222 -44.01 130.80 7.41
C ILE A 222 -43.59 129.41 7.88
N GLU A 223 -42.64 128.80 7.16
CA GLU A 223 -41.87 127.64 7.62
C GLU A 223 -40.98 128.07 8.80
N GLN A 224 -41.53 128.06 10.01
CA GLN A 224 -40.69 128.18 11.21
C GLN A 224 -40.45 126.78 11.76
N ASN A 225 -39.22 126.29 11.53
CA ASN A 225 -38.69 125.08 12.14
C ASN A 225 -38.99 125.08 13.65
N HIS A 226 -39.61 124.01 14.15
CA HIS A 226 -39.74 123.75 15.59
C HIS A 226 -39.36 122.30 15.89
N THR A 227 -38.94 122.05 17.12
CA THR A 227 -38.54 120.74 17.61
C THR A 227 -39.55 120.22 18.63
N HIS A 228 -39.81 118.91 18.58
CA HIS A 228 -40.48 118.19 19.66
C HIS A 228 -39.44 117.42 20.46
N ASN A 229 -39.53 117.49 21.79
CA ASN A 229 -38.76 116.60 22.65
C ASN A 229 -39.55 115.30 22.86
N PHE A 230 -38.91 114.16 22.64
CA PHE A 230 -39.49 112.83 22.87
C PHE A 230 -38.83 112.17 24.08
N THR A 231 -39.60 111.50 24.93
CA THR A 231 -39.08 110.77 26.11
C THR A 231 -39.73 109.41 26.17
N THR A 232 -38.92 108.33 26.14
CA THR A 232 -39.37 106.96 26.39
C THR A 232 -39.02 106.55 27.82
N SER A 233 -40.00 106.03 28.55
CA SER A 233 -39.78 105.43 29.87
C SER A 233 -39.21 104.00 29.73
N SER A 234 -38.21 103.66 30.55
CA SER A 234 -37.39 102.43 30.53
C SER A 234 -38.10 101.10 30.22
N GLN A 235 -37.42 100.26 29.43
CA GLN A 235 -37.76 98.85 29.16
C GLN A 235 -37.49 97.95 30.38
N SER A 236 -38.37 96.97 30.61
CA SER A 236 -38.13 95.83 31.51
C SER A 236 -37.43 94.69 30.75
N THR A 237 -36.39 94.09 31.35
CA THR A 237 -35.67 92.93 30.81
C THR A 237 -36.43 91.63 31.08
N SER A 238 -36.64 90.78 30.06
CA SER A 238 -37.23 89.44 30.22
C SER A 238 -36.15 88.39 30.51
N THR A 239 -36.37 87.51 31.48
CA THR A 239 -35.53 86.34 31.79
C THR A 239 -36.00 85.10 31.01
N THR A 240 -35.09 84.48 30.26
CA THR A 240 -35.30 83.24 29.49
C THR A 240 -35.13 82.00 30.38
N GLY A 241 -36.13 81.12 30.47
CA GLY A 241 -36.02 79.81 31.13
C GLY A 241 -35.64 78.72 30.12
N GLY A 242 -34.53 78.01 30.36
CA GLY A 242 -34.08 76.88 29.54
C GLY A 242 -34.58 75.53 30.07
N ALA A 243 -35.04 74.65 29.18
CA ALA A 243 -35.38 73.26 29.49
C ALA A 243 -34.17 72.33 29.24
N SER A 244 -33.92 71.38 30.13
CA SER A 244 -32.90 70.33 30.01
C SER A 244 -33.57 68.96 29.95
N GLY A 245 -33.20 68.14 28.98
CA GLY A 245 -33.60 66.73 28.86
C GLY A 245 -32.37 65.83 28.89
N THR A 246 -32.40 64.78 29.72
CA THR A 246 -31.30 63.82 29.90
C THR A 246 -31.59 62.54 29.11
N THR A 247 -30.65 62.06 28.29
CA THR A 247 -30.69 60.73 27.66
C THR A 247 -29.85 59.74 28.47
N GLY A 248 -30.38 58.55 28.76
CA GLY A 248 -29.67 57.49 29.48
C GLY A 248 -28.85 56.59 28.55
N GLU A 249 -27.67 56.17 29.00
CA GLU A 249 -26.80 55.20 28.30
C GLU A 249 -27.38 53.77 28.37
N TYR A 250 -27.23 53.01 27.29
CA TYR A 250 -27.47 51.56 27.26
C TYR A 250 -26.16 50.82 26.93
N SER A 251 -25.87 49.74 27.67
CA SER A 251 -24.75 48.84 27.38
C SER A 251 -25.26 47.44 27.00
N GLY A 252 -24.62 46.82 26.00
CA GLY A 252 -24.84 45.43 25.63
C GLY A 252 -23.70 44.56 26.14
N SER A 253 -23.99 43.53 26.92
CA SER A 253 -23.01 42.56 27.43
C SER A 253 -23.43 41.14 27.04
N THR A 254 -22.49 40.31 26.60
CA THR A 254 -22.73 38.85 26.41
C THR A 254 -22.77 38.09 27.74
N GLY A 255 -22.64 38.79 28.88
CA GLY A 255 -22.59 38.17 30.21
C GLY A 255 -21.30 37.37 30.43
N SER A 256 -21.37 36.36 31.30
CA SER A 256 -20.25 35.50 31.71
C SER A 256 -20.02 34.28 30.81
N GLN A 257 -20.68 34.20 29.65
CA GLN A 257 -20.53 33.05 28.74
C GLN A 257 -19.18 33.13 28.01
N SER A 258 -18.50 31.99 27.88
CA SER A 258 -17.27 31.89 27.08
C SER A 258 -17.61 32.14 25.61
N ASN A 259 -16.87 33.05 24.97
CA ASN A 259 -16.98 33.32 23.54
C ASN A 259 -15.82 32.66 22.76
N GLU A 260 -15.25 31.57 23.28
CA GLU A 260 -14.17 30.85 22.60
C GLU A 260 -14.66 30.22 21.29
N PRO A 261 -13.93 30.38 20.18
CA PRO A 261 -14.20 29.64 18.95
C PRO A 261 -13.90 28.14 19.12
N GLU A 262 -14.35 27.33 18.15
CA GLU A 262 -13.98 25.93 18.06
C GLU A 262 -12.45 25.79 18.02
N HIS A 263 -11.90 24.92 18.87
CA HIS A 263 -10.46 24.76 19.06
C HIS A 263 -10.08 23.29 19.28
N VAL A 264 -8.80 22.97 19.06
CA VAL A 264 -8.22 21.64 19.32
C VAL A 264 -7.21 21.76 20.46
N THR A 265 -7.30 20.85 21.43
CA THR A 265 -6.32 20.75 22.51
C THR A 265 -5.09 19.99 22.02
N VAL A 266 -3.90 20.54 22.30
CA VAL A 266 -2.60 19.98 21.93
C VAL A 266 -1.69 19.96 23.16
N LEU A 267 -0.65 19.12 23.12
CA LEU A 267 0.44 19.16 24.08
C LEU A 267 1.59 19.99 23.53
N PHE A 268 2.11 20.90 24.34
CA PHE A 268 3.40 21.53 24.08
C PHE A 268 4.51 20.67 24.68
N CYS A 269 5.46 20.26 23.85
CA CYS A 269 6.59 19.43 24.28
C CYS A 269 7.89 20.19 24.02
N LYS A 270 8.71 20.31 25.05
CA LYS A 270 9.99 21.01 25.03
C LYS A 270 11.14 20.02 24.95
N LYS A 271 12.10 20.28 24.07
CA LYS A 271 13.32 19.48 23.96
C LYS A 271 14.15 19.65 25.23
N SER A 272 14.38 18.56 25.95
CA SER A 272 15.21 18.53 27.17
C SER A 272 16.66 18.87 26.88
#